data_AF-A0A2N3DMK4-F1
#
_entry.id   AF-A0A2N3DMK4-F1
#
_cell.length_a   1.000
_cell.length_b   1.000
_cell.length_c   1.000
_cell.angle_alpha   90.00
_cell.angle_beta   90.00
_cell.angle_gamma   90.00
#
_symmetry.space_group_name_H-M   'P 1'
#
loop_
_entity.id
_entity.type
_entity.pdbx_description
1 polymer ?
#
loop_
_entity_poly.entity_id
_entity_poly.type
_entity_poly.pdbx_seq_one_letter_code
_entity_poly.pdbx_strand_id
1 'polypeptide(L)'
;MTSTLKPTPRRGDHRIAVVGAIVVVQAIAAVFFIADAAVDIASEEWGLHILAEVLIALALLAGVALGAWQTRRMVETAQRNEQALQVARGAVAEIMASRFYTWRLSESETEVALFALKGFETAEIAELTA
;
A
#
# COMPACT_ATOMS: atom_id res chain seq x y z
N MET A 1 16.11 27.27 -2.41
CA MET A 1 15.33 26.88 -3.60
C MET A 1 14.75 25.50 -3.33
N THR A 2 13.41 25.42 -3.31
CA THR A 2 12.62 24.30 -2.80
C THR A 2 12.78 23.04 -3.64
N SER A 3 13.43 22.01 -3.08
CA SER A 3 13.40 20.65 -3.61
C SER A 3 12.01 20.06 -3.40
N THR A 4 11.16 20.14 -4.42
CA THR A 4 9.88 19.43 -4.47
C THR A 4 10.17 17.94 -4.59
N LEU A 5 10.24 17.25 -3.45
CA LEU A 5 10.32 15.79 -3.38
C LEU A 5 9.07 15.20 -4.05
N LYS A 6 9.25 14.70 -5.27
CA LYS A 6 8.24 13.90 -5.97
C LYS A 6 8.07 12.59 -5.18
N PRO A 7 6.89 12.28 -4.63
CA PRO A 7 6.69 11.05 -3.88
C PRO A 7 6.95 9.86 -4.82
N THR A 8 7.98 9.08 -4.52
CA THR A 8 8.27 7.84 -5.23
C THR A 8 7.21 6.83 -4.82
N PRO A 9 6.39 6.31 -5.75
CA PRO A 9 5.32 5.40 -5.41
C PRO A 9 5.93 4.14 -4.77
N ARG A 10 5.45 3.78 -3.57
CA ARG A 10 5.88 2.56 -2.90
C ARG A 10 5.46 1.38 -3.76
N ARG A 11 6.25 0.29 -3.76
CA ARG A 11 5.94 -0.95 -4.51
C ARG A 11 4.53 -1.50 -4.26
N GLY A 12 3.93 -1.18 -3.09
CA GLY A 12 2.54 -1.48 -2.74
C GLY A 12 1.51 -0.60 -3.47
N ASP A 13 1.77 0.70 -3.59
CA ASP A 13 0.87 1.66 -4.26
C ASP A 13 0.74 1.33 -5.74
N HIS A 14 1.85 0.94 -6.39
CA HIS A 14 1.81 0.50 -7.78
C HIS A 14 0.98 -0.78 -7.97
N ARG A 15 1.07 -1.75 -7.06
CA ARG A 15 0.25 -2.96 -7.14
C ARG A 15 -1.24 -2.64 -6.96
N ILE A 16 -1.57 -1.76 -6.02
CA ILE A 16 -2.96 -1.31 -5.80
C ILE A 16 -3.47 -0.56 -7.03
N ALA A 17 -2.67 0.35 -7.61
CA ALA A 17 -3.04 1.08 -8.82
C ALA A 17 -3.23 0.16 -10.03
N VAL A 18 -2.36 -0.84 -10.21
CA VAL A 18 -2.48 -1.83 -11.29
C VAL A 18 -3.73 -2.69 -11.11
N VAL A 19 -3.99 -3.19 -9.89
CA VAL A 19 -5.20 -3.97 -9.59
C VAL A 19 -6.45 -3.12 -9.81
N GLY A 20 -6.45 -1.86 -9.36
CA GLY A 20 -7.57 -0.93 -9.58
C GLY A 20 -7.81 -0.65 -11.06
N ALA A 21 -6.76 -0.44 -11.85
CA ALA A 21 -6.87 -0.25 -13.29
C ALA A 21 -7.45 -1.49 -14.00
N ILE A 22 -7.00 -2.69 -13.62
CA ILE A 22 -7.55 -3.95 -14.13
C ILE A 22 -9.05 -4.04 -13.80
N VAL A 23 -9.44 -3.75 -12.56
CA VAL A 23 -10.86 -3.76 -12.14
C VAL A 23 -11.71 -2.80 -12.97
N VAL A 24 -11.22 -1.58 -13.24
CA VAL A 24 -11.95 -0.59 -14.06
C VAL A 24 -12.10 -1.07 -15.51
N VAL A 25 -11.01 -1.54 -16.13
CA VAL A 25 -11.04 -2.10 -17.48
C VAL A 25 -12.00 -3.29 -17.56
N GLN A 26 -12.00 -4.13 -16.52
CA GLN A 26 -12.91 -5.27 -16.46
C GLN A 26 -14.38 -4.86 -16.31
N ALA A 27 -14.68 -3.84 -15.51
CA ALA A 27 -16.04 -3.32 -15.37
C ALA A 27 -16.56 -2.75 -16.70
N ILE A 28 -15.71 -2.02 -17.44
CA ILE A 28 -16.05 -1.51 -18.77
C ILE A 28 -16.34 -2.68 -19.72
N ALA A 29 -15.45 -3.66 -19.77
CA ALA A 29 -15.65 -4.84 -20.61
C ALA A 29 -16.95 -5.60 -20.26
N ALA A 30 -17.35 -5.66 -18.99
CA ALA A 30 -18.56 -6.35 -18.55
C ALA A 30 -19.83 -5.61 -19.00
N VAL A 31 -19.80 -4.27 -18.97
CA VAL A 31 -20.91 -3.44 -19.47
C VAL A 31 -21.05 -3.57 -20.98
N PHE A 32 -19.94 -3.54 -21.73
CA PHE A 32 -19.96 -3.84 -23.18
C PHE A 32 -20.56 -5.21 -23.43
N PHE A 33 -20.18 -6.19 -22.62
CA PHE A 33 -20.68 -7.55 -22.70
C PHE A 33 -22.21 -7.63 -22.56
N ILE A 34 -22.77 -6.99 -21.54
CA ILE A 34 -24.21 -6.98 -21.29
C ILE A 34 -24.97 -6.24 -22.41
N ALA A 35 -24.38 -5.18 -22.96
CA ALA A 35 -24.99 -4.40 -24.03
C ALA A 35 -25.06 -5.21 -25.34
N ASP A 36 -24.02 -5.96 -25.66
CA ASP A 36 -23.93 -6.83 -26.85
C ASP A 36 -24.99 -7.96 -26.77
N ALA A 37 -25.07 -8.64 -25.62
CA ALA A 37 -26.10 -9.65 -25.36
C ALA A 37 -27.54 -9.12 -25.47
N ALA A 38 -27.77 -7.86 -25.06
CA ALA A 38 -29.08 -7.23 -25.19
C ALA A 38 -29.45 -6.93 -26.65
N VAL A 39 -28.46 -6.61 -27.49
CA VAL A 39 -28.64 -6.40 -28.94
C VAL A 39 -28.92 -7.73 -29.64
N ASP A 40 -28.17 -8.78 -29.33
CA ASP A 40 -28.33 -10.13 -29.91
C ASP A 40 -29.72 -10.74 -29.61
N ILE A 41 -30.23 -10.52 -28.39
CA ILE A 41 -31.59 -10.94 -28.02
C ILE A 41 -32.64 -10.15 -28.81
N ALA A 42 -32.41 -8.85 -29.03
CA ALA A 42 -33.33 -7.99 -29.79
C ALA A 42 -33.33 -8.28 -31.29
N SER A 43 -32.25 -8.85 -31.84
CA SER A 43 -32.15 -9.27 -33.24
C SER A 43 -32.62 -10.70 -33.52
N GLU A 44 -33.11 -11.44 -32.51
CA GLU A 44 -33.48 -12.87 -32.59
C GLU A 44 -32.34 -13.78 -33.10
N GLU A 45 -31.07 -13.37 -32.92
CA GLU A 45 -29.89 -14.16 -33.32
C GLU A 45 -29.46 -15.12 -32.20
N TRP A 46 -29.92 -16.36 -32.27
CA TRP A 46 -29.53 -17.41 -31.32
C TRP A 46 -28.24 -18.09 -31.80
N GLY A 47 -27.09 -17.77 -31.18
CA GLY A 47 -25.77 -18.28 -31.60
C GLY A 47 -24.78 -18.52 -30.46
N LEU A 48 -23.65 -19.17 -30.79
CA LEU A 48 -22.53 -19.41 -29.86
C LEU A 48 -21.92 -18.13 -29.27
N HIS A 49 -22.25 -16.96 -29.84
CA HIS A 49 -21.82 -15.65 -29.34
C HIS A 49 -22.29 -15.46 -27.89
N ILE A 50 -23.60 -15.57 -27.62
CA ILE A 50 -24.23 -15.41 -26.29
C ILE A 50 -23.58 -16.24 -25.17
N LEU A 51 -23.06 -17.44 -25.46
CA LEU A 51 -22.36 -18.24 -24.44
C LEU A 51 -20.97 -17.69 -24.12
N ALA A 52 -20.22 -17.28 -25.15
CA ALA A 52 -18.94 -16.59 -24.97
C ALA A 52 -19.15 -15.28 -24.21
N GLU A 53 -20.28 -14.63 -24.49
CA GLU A 53 -20.67 -13.40 -23.85
C GLU A 53 -20.82 -13.51 -22.33
N VAL A 54 -21.69 -14.43 -21.91
CA VAL A 54 -21.92 -14.70 -20.48
C VAL A 54 -20.63 -15.14 -19.78
N LEU A 55 -19.79 -15.95 -20.43
CA LEU A 55 -18.51 -16.40 -19.87
C LEU A 55 -17.54 -15.23 -19.62
N ILE A 56 -17.45 -14.28 -20.55
CA ILE A 56 -16.60 -13.11 -20.39
C ILE A 56 -17.17 -12.21 -19.28
N ALA A 57 -18.47 -11.93 -19.26
CA ALA A 57 -19.11 -11.16 -18.19
C ALA A 57 -18.84 -11.76 -16.79
N LEU A 58 -18.93 -13.10 -16.65
CA LEU A 58 -18.62 -13.80 -15.40
C LEU A 58 -17.13 -13.72 -15.02
N ALA A 59 -16.22 -13.88 -15.98
CA ALA A 59 -14.78 -13.75 -15.74
C ALA A 59 -14.40 -12.34 -15.26
N LEU A 60 -15.08 -11.31 -15.79
CA LEU A 60 -14.88 -9.92 -15.41
C LEU A 60 -15.44 -9.63 -14.02
N LEU A 61 -16.67 -10.08 -13.70
CA LEU A 61 -17.25 -9.96 -12.36
C LEU A 61 -16.38 -10.64 -11.29
N ALA A 62 -15.88 -11.84 -11.60
CA ALA A 62 -14.96 -12.56 -10.72
C ALA A 62 -13.66 -11.78 -10.51
N GLY A 63 -13.09 -11.19 -11.57
CA GLY A 63 -11.91 -10.34 -11.49
C GLY A 63 -12.11 -9.10 -10.62
N VAL A 64 -13.25 -8.40 -10.78
CA VAL A 64 -13.64 -7.26 -9.94
C VAL A 64 -13.73 -7.66 -8.47
N ALA A 65 -14.43 -8.76 -8.18
CA ALA A 65 -14.62 -9.25 -6.80
C ALA A 65 -13.29 -9.64 -6.14
N LEU A 66 -12.43 -10.39 -6.84
CA LEU A 66 -11.12 -10.79 -6.34
C LEU A 66 -10.19 -9.59 -6.14
N GLY A 67 -10.19 -8.63 -7.07
CA GLY A 67 -9.39 -7.40 -6.97
C GLY A 67 -9.80 -6.54 -5.77
N ALA A 68 -11.11 -6.37 -5.55
CA ALA A 68 -11.64 -5.66 -4.40
C ALA A 68 -11.30 -6.37 -3.08
N TRP A 69 -11.45 -7.70 -3.02
CA TRP A 69 -11.11 -8.49 -1.83
C TRP A 69 -9.63 -8.42 -1.49
N GLN A 70 -8.74 -8.56 -2.48
CA GLN A 70 -7.29 -8.47 -2.29
C GLN A 70 -6.88 -7.08 -1.79
N THR A 71 -7.44 -6.02 -2.36
CA THR A 71 -7.14 -4.64 -1.95
C THR A 71 -7.52 -4.41 -0.49
N ARG A 72 -8.72 -4.86 -0.06
CA ARG A 72 -9.14 -4.77 1.35
C ARG A 72 -8.19 -5.50 2.28
N ARG A 73 -7.79 -6.72 1.93
CA ARG A 73 -6.86 -7.53 2.72
C ARG A 73 -5.48 -6.87 2.84
N MET A 74 -4.99 -6.24 1.78
CA MET A 74 -3.72 -5.50 1.79
C MET A 74 -3.77 -4.31 2.75
N VAL A 75 -4.85 -3.53 2.74
CA VAL A 75 -5.03 -2.38 3.65
C VAL A 75 -5.08 -2.83 5.10
N GLU A 76 -5.87 -3.87 5.41
CA GLU A 76 -5.98 -4.41 6.77
C GLU A 76 -4.63 -4.94 7.29
N THR A 77 -3.87 -5.62 6.43
CA THR A 77 -2.53 -6.12 6.79
C THR A 77 -1.55 -4.98 7.02
N ALA A 78 -1.58 -3.93 6.18
CA ALA A 78 -0.73 -2.76 6.35
C ALA A 78 -1.01 -2.06 7.68
N GLN A 79 -2.27 -1.88 8.05
CA GLN A 79 -2.66 -1.27 9.33
C GLN A 79 -2.15 -2.09 10.54
N ARG A 80 -2.27 -3.41 10.50
CA ARG A 80 -1.73 -4.29 11.56
C ARG A 80 -0.22 -4.19 11.69
N ASN A 81 0.49 -4.14 10.56
CA ASN A 81 1.94 -4.00 10.56
C ASN A 81 2.38 -2.65 11.11
N GLU A 82 1.69 -1.57 10.76
CA GLU A 82 1.96 -0.22 11.30
C GLU A 82 1.77 -0.20 12.82
N GLN A 83 0.70 -0.81 13.32
CA GLN A 83 0.44 -0.93 14.77
C GLN A 83 1.53 -1.75 15.48
N ALA A 84 1.91 -2.91 14.93
CA ALA A 84 2.96 -3.73 15.51
C ALA A 84 4.31 -3.00 15.53
N LEU A 85 4.61 -2.23 14.48
CA LEU A 85 5.81 -1.41 14.40
C LEU A 85 5.78 -0.26 15.43
N GLN A 86 4.63 0.39 15.63
CA GLN A 86 4.47 1.41 16.67
C GLN A 86 4.73 0.84 18.07
N VAL A 87 4.16 -0.33 18.38
CA VAL A 87 4.40 -1.02 19.66
C VAL A 87 5.88 -1.38 19.82
N ALA A 88 6.51 -1.95 18.79
CA ALA A 88 7.93 -2.31 18.83
C ALA A 88 8.84 -1.08 19.03
N ARG A 89 8.56 0.03 18.33
CA ARG A 89 9.28 1.30 18.51
C ARG A 89 9.14 1.83 19.93
N GLY A 90 7.96 1.74 20.52
CA GLY A 90 7.72 2.13 21.91
C GLY A 90 8.55 1.30 22.90
N ALA A 91 8.52 -0.02 22.78
CA ALA A 91 9.29 -0.92 23.63
C ALA A 91 10.82 -0.68 23.52
N VAL A 92 11.31 -0.42 22.31
CA VAL A 92 12.72 -0.08 22.09
C VAL A 92 13.08 1.27 22.73
N ALA A 93 12.23 2.29 22.61
CA ALA A 93 12.45 3.59 23.24
C ALA A 93 12.51 3.48 24.77
N GLU A 94 11.66 2.64 25.37
CA GLU A 94 11.65 2.39 26.82
C GLU A 94 12.94 1.69 27.28
N ILE A 95 13.41 0.68 26.53
CA ILE A 95 14.69 0.01 26.81
C ILE A 95 15.86 1.01 26.71
N MET A 96 15.88 1.88 25.69
CA MET A 96 16.92 2.90 25.56
C MET A 96 16.91 3.87 26.73
N ALA A 97 15.74 4.39 27.10
CA ALA A 97 15.59 5.31 28.24
C ALA A 97 16.10 4.67 29.55
N SER A 98 15.79 3.40 29.79
CA SER A 98 16.29 2.64 30.94
C SER A 98 17.82 2.51 30.93
N ARG A 99 18.42 2.24 29.77
CA ARG A 99 19.88 2.16 29.62
C ARG A 99 20.56 3.50 29.83
N PHE A 100 20.03 4.57 29.25
CA PHE A 100 20.58 5.92 29.40
C PHE A 100 20.49 6.42 30.84
N TYR A 101 19.38 6.13 31.53
CA TYR A 101 19.25 6.39 32.96
C TYR A 101 20.28 5.61 33.79
N THR A 102 20.48 4.32 33.49
CA THR A 102 21.47 3.48 34.17
C THR A 102 22.89 4.00 33.98
N TRP A 103 23.22 4.51 32.79
CA TRP A 103 24.51 5.11 32.47
C TRP A 103 24.66 6.56 32.97
N ARG A 104 23.59 7.16 33.51
CA ARG A 104 23.57 8.55 34.01
C ARG A 104 24.01 9.58 32.96
N LEU A 105 23.60 9.39 31.72
CA LEU A 105 23.87 10.35 30.64
C LEU A 105 23.19 11.69 30.94
N SER A 106 23.89 12.78 30.69
CA SER A 106 23.31 14.12 30.65
C SER A 106 22.40 14.31 29.43
N GLU A 107 21.63 15.39 29.40
CA GLU A 107 20.72 15.70 28.29
C GLU A 107 21.47 15.78 26.96
N SER A 108 22.62 16.46 26.94
CA SER A 108 23.49 16.57 25.75
C SER A 108 24.10 15.24 25.32
N GLU A 109 24.52 14.39 26.26
CA GLU A 109 25.09 13.07 25.92
C GLU A 109 24.03 12.09 25.42
N THR A 110 22.80 12.21 25.93
CA THR A 110 21.65 11.43 25.46
C THR A 110 21.32 11.76 24.00
N GLU A 111 21.42 13.04 23.64
CA GLU A 111 21.17 13.51 22.28
C GLU A 111 22.23 12.97 21.29
N VAL A 112 23.51 13.08 21.67
CA VAL A 112 24.63 12.49 20.91
C VAL A 112 24.47 10.97 20.77
N ALA A 113 24.09 10.26 21.84
CA ALA A 113 23.87 8.82 21.82
C ALA A 113 22.71 8.42 20.90
N LEU A 114 21.62 9.21 20.86
CA LEU A 114 20.49 9.00 19.96
C LEU A 114 20.88 9.21 18.50
N PHE A 115 21.71 10.20 18.19
CA PHE A 115 22.19 10.41 16.82
C PHE A 115 23.18 9.34 16.37
N ALA A 116 24.10 8.92 17.23
CA ALA A 116 25.00 7.81 16.94
C ALA A 116 24.23 6.52 16.63
N LEU A 117 23.14 6.26 17.36
CA LEU A 117 22.30 5.08 17.15
C LEU A 117 21.42 5.17 15.89
N LYS A 118 21.13 6.39 15.41
CA LYS A 118 20.51 6.63 14.09
C LYS A 118 21.50 6.48 12.93
N GLY A 119 22.79 6.31 13.22
CA GLY A 119 23.84 6.08 12.23
C GLY A 119 24.52 7.35 11.70
N PHE A 120 24.35 8.49 12.39
CA PHE A 120 25.07 9.72 12.04
C PHE A 120 26.57 9.59 12.37
N GLU A 121 27.41 10.17 11.52
CA GLU A 121 28.84 10.29 11.79
C GLU A 121 29.11 11.35 12.85
N THR A 122 30.18 11.21 13.63
CA THR A 122 30.53 12.15 14.71
C THR A 122 30.66 13.60 14.25
N ALA A 123 31.08 13.83 12.99
CA ALA A 123 31.14 15.16 12.39
C ALA A 123 29.74 15.76 12.16
N GLU A 124 28.78 14.94 11.69
CA GLU A 124 27.38 15.37 11.50
C GLU A 124 26.70 15.64 12.84
N ILE A 125 26.98 14.82 13.86
CA ILE A 125 26.44 15.04 15.21
C ILE A 125 26.91 16.37 15.77
N ALA A 126 28.22 16.67 15.63
CA ALA A 126 28.77 17.94 16.09
C ALA A 126 28.12 19.16 15.42
N GLU A 127 27.70 19.06 14.16
CA GLU A 127 26.99 20.13 13.46
C GLU A 127 25.51 20.23 13.90
N LEU A 128 24.88 19.11 14.25
CA LEU A 128 23.48 19.07 14.72
C LEU A 128 23.32 19.50 16.19
N THR A 129 24.35 19.34 17.01
CA THR A 129 24.33 19.65 18.45
C THR A 129 25.20 20.87 18.83
N ALA A 130 25.75 21.59 17.85
CA ALA A 130 26.47 22.85 18.07
C ALA A 130 25.51 24.03 18.29
#